data_AF-A0A935VTA4-F1
#
_entry.id   AF-A0A935VTA4-F1
#
_cell.length_a   1.000
_cell.length_b   1.000
_cell.length_c   1.000
_cell.angle_alpha   90.00
_cell.angle_beta   90.00
_cell.angle_gamma   90.00
#
_symmetry.space_group_name_H-M   'P 1'
#
loop_
_entity.id
_entity.type
_entity.pdbx_description
1 polymer ?
#
loop_
_entity_poly.entity_id
_entity_poly.type
_entity_poly.pdbx_seq_one_letter_code
_entity_poly.pdbx_strand_id
1 'polypeptide(L)'
;MQVWQFIHDKLTAGCTIQLLFVLQSEGSSPGRQGFKMAVSSDGEFCGTIGGGIMEQKLVGKAKHLLASNEIKIILQNQYHDKAHTKDQSGMICSGSQLNAFIPLTITDKAIVDEVLTNKQNQSIHFSSTGISIKAPPQQYFNFIDEINWEYAEPINQRSVIHIIGGGHVGLALSQIMSF
;
A
#
# COMPACT_ATOMS: atom_id res chain seq x y z
N MET A 1 1.32 -10.54 0.37
CA MET A 1 0.41 -11.15 1.37
C MET A 1 0.71 -10.71 2.81
N GLN A 2 1.96 -10.53 3.22
CA GLN A 2 2.32 -10.19 4.61
C GLN A 2 1.57 -8.97 5.20
N VAL A 3 1.43 -7.88 4.45
CA VAL A 3 0.71 -6.67 4.94
C VAL A 3 -0.77 -6.97 5.25
N TRP A 4 -1.47 -7.70 4.38
CA TRP A 4 -2.88 -8.06 4.62
C TRP A 4 -3.06 -8.99 5.81
N GLN A 5 -2.11 -9.92 6.02
CA GLN A 5 -2.12 -10.79 7.20
C GLN A 5 -1.91 -9.96 8.47
N PHE A 6 -0.96 -9.02 8.45
CA PHE A 6 -0.74 -8.11 9.57
C PHE A 6 -2.00 -7.27 9.88
N ILE A 7 -2.67 -6.72 8.85
CA ILE A 7 -3.92 -5.98 9.03
C ILE A 7 -4.97 -6.88 9.68
N HIS A 8 -5.17 -8.09 9.16
CA HIS A 8 -6.11 -9.05 9.73
C HIS A 8 -5.86 -9.30 11.22
N ASP A 9 -4.61 -9.59 11.58
CA ASP A 9 -4.25 -9.97 12.94
C ASP A 9 -4.46 -8.78 13.91
N LYS A 10 -4.10 -7.57 13.49
CA LYS A 10 -4.30 -6.36 14.28
C LYS A 10 -5.78 -5.98 14.44
N LEU A 11 -6.57 -6.07 13.36
CA LEU A 11 -8.02 -5.85 13.45
C LEU A 11 -8.67 -6.88 14.39
N THR A 12 -8.24 -8.14 14.32
CA THR A 12 -8.71 -9.21 15.22
C THR A 12 -8.36 -8.94 16.68
N ALA A 13 -7.20 -8.33 16.95
CA ALA A 13 -6.78 -7.89 18.27
C ALA A 13 -7.48 -6.61 18.76
N GLY A 14 -8.45 -6.07 18.00
CA GLY A 14 -9.19 -4.86 18.35
C GLY A 14 -8.45 -3.55 18.08
N CYS A 15 -7.33 -3.60 17.33
CA CYS A 15 -6.60 -2.41 16.92
C CYS A 15 -7.24 -1.77 15.70
N THR A 16 -7.02 -0.46 15.51
CA THR A 16 -7.26 0.22 14.24
C THR A 16 -5.96 0.31 13.45
N ILE A 17 -6.08 0.49 12.13
CA ILE A 17 -4.96 0.53 11.22
C ILE A 17 -5.06 1.76 10.34
N GLN A 18 -3.93 2.42 10.09
CA GLN A 18 -3.77 3.34 8.99
C GLN A 18 -2.94 2.68 7.90
N LEU A 19 -3.61 2.33 6.80
CA LEU A 19 -2.96 1.81 5.60
C LEU A 19 -2.42 2.99 4.78
N LEU A 20 -1.10 3.09 4.74
CA LEU A 20 -0.38 3.93 3.80
C LEU A 20 -0.30 3.20 2.47
N PHE A 21 -0.70 3.88 1.39
CA PHE A 21 -0.75 3.29 0.07
C PHE A 21 -0.24 4.23 -1.02
N VAL A 22 0.75 3.80 -1.80
CA VAL A 22 1.24 4.56 -2.96
C VAL A 22 0.28 4.35 -4.13
N LEU A 23 -0.62 5.30 -4.36
CA LEU A 23 -1.60 5.28 -5.45
C LEU A 23 -0.95 5.50 -6.81
N GLN A 24 0.06 6.37 -6.86
CA GLN A 24 0.80 6.69 -8.08
C GLN A 24 2.22 7.15 -7.71
N SER A 25 3.15 6.90 -8.61
CA SER A 25 4.51 7.45 -8.55
C SER A 25 4.96 7.88 -9.94
N GLU A 26 5.56 9.06 -10.05
CA GLU A 26 6.12 9.56 -11.31
C GLU A 26 7.63 9.83 -11.18
N GLY A 27 8.37 9.61 -12.26
CA GLY A 27 9.82 9.79 -12.29
C GLY A 27 10.57 8.82 -11.35
N SER A 28 11.66 9.30 -10.75
CA SER A 28 12.42 8.53 -9.76
C SER A 28 11.84 8.80 -8.37
N SER A 29 11.00 7.86 -7.93
CA SER A 29 10.39 7.84 -6.61
C SER A 29 10.85 6.59 -5.84
N PRO A 30 11.12 6.69 -4.53
CA PRO A 30 11.53 5.53 -3.72
C PRO A 30 10.42 4.49 -3.55
N GLY A 31 9.15 4.91 -3.57
CA GLY A 31 8.01 4.01 -3.56
C GLY A 31 7.40 3.87 -4.96
N ARG A 32 6.95 2.67 -5.30
CA ARG A 32 6.23 2.42 -6.55
C ARG A 32 4.74 2.30 -6.28
N GLN A 33 3.94 2.64 -7.28
CA GLN A 33 2.51 2.35 -7.28
C GLN A 33 2.26 0.90 -6.82
N GLY A 34 1.34 0.71 -5.87
CA GLY A 34 1.08 -0.61 -5.29
C GLY A 34 1.79 -0.86 -3.95
N PHE A 35 2.81 -0.08 -3.58
CA PHE A 35 3.51 -0.23 -2.31
C PHE A 35 2.59 0.15 -1.14
N LYS A 36 2.62 -0.67 -0.08
CA LYS A 36 1.72 -0.58 1.07
C LYS A 36 2.50 -0.69 2.37
N MET A 37 2.10 0.10 3.35
CA MET A 37 2.50 -0.06 4.75
C MET A 37 1.26 0.07 5.65
N ALA A 38 1.05 -0.89 6.53
CA ALA A 38 0.03 -0.82 7.57
C ALA A 38 0.66 -0.34 8.87
N VAL A 39 0.12 0.71 9.49
CA VAL A 39 0.52 1.21 10.81
C VAL A 39 -0.64 0.95 11.78
N SER A 40 -0.38 0.26 12.88
CA SER A 40 -1.40 -0.07 13.88
C SER A 40 -1.44 0.94 15.03
N SER A 41 -2.61 1.07 15.66
CA SER A 41 -2.82 1.88 16.86
C SER A 41 -1.94 1.46 18.04
N ASP A 42 -1.46 0.21 18.08
CA ASP A 42 -0.52 -0.27 19.09
C ASP A 42 0.94 0.13 18.83
N GLY A 43 1.21 0.82 17.72
CA GLY A 43 2.52 1.35 17.35
C GLY A 43 3.35 0.44 16.44
N GLU A 44 2.93 -0.80 16.21
CA GLU A 44 3.57 -1.69 15.24
C GLU A 44 3.21 -1.32 13.80
N PHE A 45 4.02 -1.75 12.84
CA PHE A 45 3.76 -1.55 11.42
C PHE A 45 4.37 -2.66 10.56
N CYS A 46 3.82 -2.84 9.35
CA CYS A 46 4.28 -3.84 8.39
C CYS A 46 4.22 -3.29 6.96
N GLY A 47 5.25 -3.56 6.15
CA GLY A 47 5.36 -3.09 4.76
C GLY A 47 6.24 -1.86 4.60
N THR A 48 6.25 -1.27 3.41
CA THR A 48 7.05 -0.08 3.05
C THR A 48 6.34 0.72 1.96
N ILE A 49 6.54 2.04 1.94
CA ILE A 49 6.05 2.95 0.90
C ILE A 49 7.19 3.68 0.16
N GLY A 50 8.42 3.17 0.29
CA GLY A 50 9.64 3.78 -0.25
C GLY A 50 10.44 4.48 0.85
N GLY A 51 11.41 3.75 1.41
CA GLY A 51 12.09 4.06 2.66
C GLY A 51 12.84 5.40 2.73
N GLY A 52 13.29 5.73 3.95
CA GLY A 52 14.08 6.93 4.25
C GLY A 52 13.31 7.97 5.06
N ILE A 53 13.73 9.23 4.97
CA ILE A 53 13.16 10.34 5.76
C ILE A 53 11.67 10.57 5.42
N MET A 54 11.29 10.40 4.15
CA MET A 54 9.89 10.55 3.73
C MET A 54 8.99 9.50 4.38
N GLU A 55 9.40 8.23 4.36
CA GLU A 55 8.64 7.15 4.99
C GLU A 55 8.44 7.41 6.49
N GLN A 56 9.49 7.84 7.20
CA GLN A 56 9.39 8.20 8.62
C GLN A 56 8.37 9.32 8.88
N LYS A 57 8.33 10.35 8.03
CA LYS A 57 7.35 11.45 8.14
C LYS A 57 5.92 10.95 7.92
N LEU A 58 5.71 10.10 6.91
CA LEU A 58 4.39 9.56 6.59
C LEU A 58 3.90 8.59 7.68
N VAL A 59 4.79 7.77 8.25
CA VAL A 59 4.48 6.94 9.43
C VAL A 59 4.15 7.81 10.64
N GLY A 60 4.90 8.88 10.88
CA GLY A 60 4.60 9.85 11.94
C GLY A 60 3.20 10.45 11.79
N LYS A 61 2.83 10.86 10.56
CA LYS A 61 1.48 11.34 10.26
C LYS A 61 0.43 10.25 10.46
N ALA A 62 0.68 9.02 10.04
CA ALA A 62 -0.24 7.90 10.26
C ALA A 62 -0.53 7.67 11.75
N LYS A 63 0.51 7.71 12.59
CA LYS A 63 0.37 7.63 14.06
C LYS A 63 -0.45 8.78 14.63
N HIS A 64 -0.26 10.01 14.12
CA HIS A 64 -1.09 11.15 14.52
C HIS A 64 -2.55 10.98 14.14
N LEU A 65 -2.85 10.49 12.92
CA LEU A 65 -4.22 10.25 12.46
C LEU A 65 -4.93 9.17 13.29
N LEU A 66 -4.20 8.11 13.67
CA LEU A 66 -4.69 7.08 14.58
C LEU A 66 -5.01 7.68 15.96
N ALA A 67 -4.11 8.50 16.52
CA ALA A 67 -4.31 9.15 17.81
C ALA A 67 -5.49 10.13 17.82
N SER A 68 -5.80 10.77 16.68
CA SER A 68 -6.95 11.66 16.53
C SER A 68 -8.25 10.94 16.18
N ASN A 69 -8.25 9.62 16.02
CA ASN A 69 -9.37 8.83 15.49
C ASN A 69 -9.93 9.39 14.16
N GLU A 70 -9.05 9.86 13.27
CA GLU A 70 -9.49 10.32 11.95
C GLU A 70 -9.94 9.12 11.11
N ILE A 71 -11.18 9.19 10.62
CA ILE A 71 -11.82 8.12 9.84
C ILE A 71 -11.94 8.45 8.35
N LYS A 72 -11.53 9.65 7.94
CA LYS A 72 -11.50 10.03 6.53
C LYS A 72 -10.25 9.52 5.86
N ILE A 73 -10.40 9.14 4.59
CA ILE A 73 -9.27 8.87 3.71
C ILE A 73 -8.63 10.20 3.32
N ILE A 74 -7.31 10.29 3.49
CA ILE A 74 -6.54 11.49 3.17
C ILE A 74 -5.56 11.17 2.06
N LEU A 75 -5.52 12.03 1.04
CA LEU A 75 -4.51 11.98 0.00
C LEU A 75 -3.38 12.98 0.29
N GLN A 76 -2.15 12.61 -0.05
CA GLN A 76 -1.00 13.48 0.12
C GLN A 76 0.00 13.29 -1.02
N ASN A 77 0.27 14.38 -1.72
CA ASN A 77 1.38 14.47 -2.65
C ASN A 77 2.71 14.59 -1.91
N GLN A 78 3.73 13.94 -2.45
CA GLN A 78 5.12 14.09 -2.07
C GLN A 78 5.92 14.42 -3.32
N TYR A 79 6.61 15.56 -3.33
CA TYR A 79 7.52 15.93 -4.41
C TYR A 79 8.96 15.74 -3.95
N HIS A 80 9.79 15.17 -4.82
CA HIS A 80 11.20 14.88 -4.57
C HIS A 80 12.11 15.91 -5.25
N ASP A 81 11.75 17.18 -5.12
CA ASP A 81 12.51 18.32 -5.66
C ASP A 81 12.62 19.47 -4.65
N LYS A 82 13.47 20.46 -4.96
CA LYS A 82 13.67 21.67 -4.14
C LYS A 82 12.63 22.76 -4.39
N ALA A 83 11.78 22.63 -5.41
CA ALA A 83 10.86 23.68 -5.83
C ALA A 83 9.57 23.68 -5.01
N HIS A 84 9.13 22.52 -4.52
CA HIS A 84 7.86 22.36 -3.80
C HIS A 84 8.01 22.41 -2.28
N THR A 85 8.04 23.61 -1.68
CA THR A 85 8.36 23.79 -0.26
C THR A 85 7.34 23.22 0.74
N LYS A 86 6.05 23.09 0.38
CA LYS A 86 5.01 22.54 1.28
C LYS A 86 4.89 21.01 1.25
N ASP A 87 5.15 20.41 0.08
CA ASP A 87 4.97 18.96 -0.17
C ASP A 87 6.31 18.24 -0.39
N GLN A 88 7.39 18.85 0.08
CA GLN A 88 8.75 18.35 -0.05
C GLN A 88 8.94 17.06 0.78
N SER A 89 9.28 15.99 0.08
CA SER A 89 9.62 14.71 0.71
C SER A 89 10.91 14.77 1.55
N GLY A 90 11.80 15.73 1.26
CA GLY A 90 13.17 15.79 1.81
C GLY A 90 14.19 14.97 1.01
N MET A 91 13.80 14.43 -0.15
CA MET A 91 14.68 13.74 -1.10
C MET A 91 14.79 14.54 -2.40
N ILE A 92 15.88 14.35 -3.16
CA ILE A 92 16.18 15.06 -4.41
C ILE A 92 16.29 14.02 -5.54
N CYS A 93 15.18 13.36 -5.83
CA CYS A 93 15.11 12.30 -6.84
C CYS A 93 14.41 12.77 -8.13
N SER A 94 13.89 14.01 -8.18
CA SER A 94 13.17 14.55 -9.33
C SER A 94 11.97 13.68 -9.75
N GLY A 95 11.14 13.28 -8.79
CA GLY A 95 9.91 12.52 -8.99
C GLY A 95 8.82 12.93 -8.00
N SER A 96 7.68 12.24 -8.03
CA SER A 96 6.57 12.47 -7.09
C SER A 96 5.84 11.18 -6.71
N GLN A 97 5.11 11.24 -5.59
CA GLN A 97 4.22 10.17 -5.12
C GLN A 97 2.90 10.74 -4.63
N LEU A 98 1.80 10.12 -5.05
CA LEU A 98 0.50 10.31 -4.42
C LEU A 98 0.24 9.17 -3.44
N ASN A 99 0.13 9.51 -2.16
CA ASN A 99 -0.08 8.54 -1.09
C ASN A 99 -1.48 8.70 -0.50
N ALA A 100 -2.18 7.58 -0.32
CA ALA A 100 -3.41 7.52 0.45
C ALA A 100 -3.13 7.05 1.88
N PHE A 101 -3.86 7.64 2.81
CA PHE A 101 -3.96 7.25 4.20
C PHE A 101 -5.37 6.70 4.42
N ILE A 102 -5.51 5.39 4.51
CA ILE A 102 -6.81 4.71 4.56
C ILE A 102 -7.01 4.12 5.96
N PRO A 103 -7.96 4.63 6.75
CA PRO A 103 -8.30 4.05 8.04
C PRO A 103 -9.05 2.75 7.82
N LEU A 104 -8.58 1.70 8.49
CA LEU A 104 -9.23 0.40 8.54
C LEU A 104 -9.57 0.08 9.99
N THR A 105 -10.79 -0.37 10.19
CA THR A 105 -11.31 -0.75 11.50
C THR A 105 -11.87 -2.17 11.46
N ILE A 106 -12.45 -2.62 12.56
CA ILE A 106 -13.08 -3.95 12.63
C ILE A 106 -14.17 -4.15 11.58
N THR A 107 -14.83 -3.08 11.11
CA THR A 107 -15.85 -3.15 10.05
C THR A 107 -15.28 -3.61 8.71
N ASP A 108 -13.99 -3.37 8.47
CA ASP A 108 -13.31 -3.74 7.24
C ASP A 108 -12.76 -5.18 7.27
N LYS A 109 -12.81 -5.84 8.43
CA LYS A 109 -12.24 -7.18 8.63
C LYS A 109 -12.79 -8.20 7.63
N ALA A 110 -14.09 -8.16 7.33
CA ALA A 110 -14.70 -9.08 6.37
C ALA A 110 -14.07 -8.95 4.96
N ILE A 111 -13.73 -7.74 4.55
CA ILE A 111 -13.05 -7.48 3.27
C ILE A 111 -11.61 -8.00 3.34
N VAL A 112 -10.92 -7.77 4.45
CA VAL A 112 -9.55 -8.28 4.66
C VAL A 112 -9.52 -9.83 4.67
N ASP A 113 -10.50 -10.47 5.31
CA ASP A 113 -10.69 -11.92 5.29
C ASP A 113 -10.87 -12.41 3.85
N GLU A 114 -11.68 -11.71 3.05
CA GLU A 114 -11.89 -12.03 1.65
C GLU A 114 -10.58 -11.85 0.84
N VAL A 115 -9.80 -10.80 1.06
CA VAL A 115 -8.46 -10.63 0.41
C VAL A 115 -7.52 -11.80 0.71
N LEU A 116 -7.52 -12.30 1.95
CA LEU A 116 -6.64 -13.39 2.38
C LEU A 116 -7.10 -14.77 1.90
N THR A 117 -8.41 -15.00 1.87
CA THR A 117 -9.00 -16.30 1.51
C THR A 117 -9.22 -16.48 0.01
N ASN A 118 -9.20 -15.39 -0.77
CA ASN A 118 -9.65 -15.47 -2.16
C ASN A 118 -8.78 -16.32 -3.08
N LYS A 119 -9.49 -16.98 -3.99
CA LYS A 119 -8.98 -17.73 -5.12
C LYS A 119 -9.16 -16.86 -6.35
N GLN A 120 -8.08 -16.69 -7.12
CA GLN A 120 -7.95 -16.08 -8.46
C GLN A 120 -9.28 -15.59 -9.10
N ASN A 121 -9.30 -14.32 -9.56
CA ASN A 121 -10.33 -13.68 -10.42
C ASN A 121 -11.16 -12.53 -9.79
N GLN A 122 -10.60 -11.80 -8.81
CA GLN A 122 -11.16 -10.55 -8.27
C GLN A 122 -10.06 -9.50 -8.09
N SER A 123 -10.45 -8.23 -7.96
CA SER A 123 -9.59 -7.12 -7.57
C SER A 123 -10.06 -6.48 -6.27
N ILE A 124 -9.12 -5.96 -5.50
CA ILE A 124 -9.40 -5.02 -4.42
C ILE A 124 -9.41 -3.61 -5.00
N HIS A 125 -10.45 -2.85 -4.64
CA HIS A 125 -10.68 -1.49 -5.05
C HIS A 125 -10.54 -0.57 -3.84
N PHE A 126 -9.91 0.57 -4.06
CA PHE A 126 -9.75 1.66 -3.09
C PHE A 126 -10.34 2.93 -3.69
N SER A 127 -11.10 3.67 -2.89
CA SER A 127 -11.67 4.96 -3.26
C SER A 127 -11.74 5.87 -2.04
N SER A 128 -12.27 7.08 -2.21
CA SER A 128 -12.56 8.02 -1.12
C SER A 128 -13.54 7.48 -0.07
N THR A 129 -14.27 6.40 -0.35
CA THR A 129 -15.27 5.81 0.54
C THR A 129 -14.79 4.57 1.30
N GLY A 130 -13.57 4.08 1.05
CA GLY A 130 -13.05 2.86 1.68
C GLY A 130 -12.50 1.84 0.70
N ILE A 131 -12.51 0.59 1.14
CA ILE A 131 -12.09 -0.56 0.34
C ILE A 131 -13.29 -1.43 -0.05
N SER A 132 -13.19 -2.11 -1.18
CA SER A 132 -14.19 -3.09 -1.64
C SER A 132 -13.54 -4.13 -2.55
N ILE A 133 -14.25 -5.23 -2.81
CA ILE A 133 -13.79 -6.29 -3.72
C ILE A 133 -14.78 -6.40 -4.87
N LYS A 134 -14.27 -6.50 -6.10
CA LYS A 134 -15.08 -6.61 -7.32
C LYS A 134 -14.50 -7.65 -8.28
N ALA A 135 -15.37 -8.21 -9.12
CA ALA A 135 -15.02 -9.05 -10.26
C ALA A 135 -15.52 -8.39 -11.56
N PRO A 136 -14.88 -8.61 -12.72
CA PRO A 136 -13.64 -9.37 -12.96
C PRO A 136 -12.40 -8.66 -12.41
N PRO A 137 -11.22 -9.32 -12.35
CA PRO A 137 -10.01 -8.69 -11.84
C PRO A 137 -9.56 -7.55 -12.77
N GLN A 138 -9.35 -6.38 -12.20
CA GLN A 138 -8.91 -5.20 -12.93
C GLN A 138 -7.67 -4.59 -12.26
N GLN A 139 -6.84 -3.94 -13.08
CA GLN A 139 -5.70 -3.15 -12.62
C GLN A 139 -5.75 -1.78 -13.28
N TYR A 140 -6.02 -0.74 -12.51
CA TYR A 140 -6.03 0.64 -12.99
C TYR A 140 -5.92 1.62 -11.84
N PHE A 141 -5.60 2.87 -12.19
CA PHE A 141 -5.78 4.01 -11.32
C PHE A 141 -6.43 5.13 -12.13
N ASN A 142 -7.57 5.63 -11.64
CA ASN A 142 -8.25 6.79 -12.19
C ASN A 142 -8.31 7.87 -11.13
N PHE A 143 -7.84 9.07 -11.46
CA PHE A 143 -7.80 10.22 -10.56
C PHE A 143 -8.38 11.44 -11.24
N ILE A 144 -9.48 11.95 -10.70
CA ILE A 144 -10.09 13.22 -11.11
C ILE A 144 -9.78 14.27 -10.03
N ASP A 145 -10.06 13.94 -8.78
CA ASP A 145 -9.79 14.77 -7.60
C ASP A 145 -9.76 13.93 -6.30
N GLU A 146 -9.65 14.57 -5.13
CA GLU A 146 -9.54 13.92 -3.82
C GLU A 146 -10.76 13.09 -3.39
N ILE A 147 -11.95 13.36 -3.96
CA ILE A 147 -13.18 12.62 -3.66
C ILE A 147 -13.59 11.69 -4.81
N ASN A 148 -13.13 11.96 -6.03
CA ASN A 148 -13.42 11.23 -7.25
C ASN A 148 -12.16 10.53 -7.77
N TRP A 149 -11.79 9.43 -7.11
CA TRP A 149 -10.70 8.57 -7.54
C TRP A 149 -11.02 7.11 -7.24
N GLU A 150 -10.44 6.22 -8.05
CA GLU A 150 -10.52 4.79 -7.82
C GLU A 150 -9.20 4.13 -8.24
N TYR A 151 -8.69 3.28 -7.37
CA TYR A 151 -7.57 2.40 -7.65
C TYR A 151 -8.06 0.96 -7.56
N ALA A 152 -7.65 0.11 -8.51
CA ALA A 152 -7.90 -1.33 -8.44
C ALA A 152 -6.60 -2.12 -8.68
N GLU A 153 -6.41 -3.19 -7.92
CA GLU A 153 -5.38 -4.21 -8.19
C GLU A 153 -5.94 -5.63 -8.04
N PRO A 154 -5.50 -6.60 -8.86
CA PRO A 154 -5.91 -8.00 -8.71
C PRO A 154 -5.44 -8.59 -7.38
N ILE A 155 -6.31 -9.36 -6.73
CA ILE A 155 -5.97 -10.11 -5.53
C ILE A 155 -5.09 -11.30 -5.93
N ASN A 156 -3.99 -11.50 -5.19
CA ASN A 156 -3.10 -12.67 -5.32
C ASN A 156 -2.36 -12.82 -6.67
N GLN A 157 -1.68 -11.77 -7.11
CA GLN A 157 -0.63 -11.89 -8.13
C GLN A 157 0.60 -12.60 -7.53
N ARG A 158 0.61 -13.93 -7.49
CA ARG A 158 1.88 -14.66 -7.32
C ARG A 158 2.73 -14.33 -8.53
N SER A 159 3.84 -13.63 -8.31
CA SER A 159 4.82 -13.44 -9.36
C SER A 159 5.34 -14.82 -9.77
N VAL A 160 5.31 -15.12 -11.06
CA VAL A 160 5.82 -16.38 -11.59
C VAL A 160 7.12 -16.09 -12.30
N ILE A 161 8.19 -16.75 -11.87
CA ILE A 161 9.47 -16.72 -12.56
C ILE A 161 9.67 -18.08 -13.23
N HIS A 162 9.82 -18.06 -14.54
CA HIS A 162 10.19 -19.23 -15.31
C HIS A 162 11.72 -19.33 -15.38
N ILE A 163 12.30 -20.36 -14.77
CA ILE A 163 13.74 -20.64 -14.85
C ILE A 163 13.93 -21.78 -15.85
N ILE A 164 14.62 -21.50 -16.96
CA ILE A 164 14.92 -22.50 -17.99
C ILE A 164 16.35 -23.01 -17.77
N GLY A 165 16.47 -24.26 -17.32
CA GLY A 165 17.74 -24.94 -17.02
C GLY A 165 17.95 -25.17 -15.52
N GLY A 166 18.11 -26.44 -15.12
CA GLY A 166 18.20 -26.89 -13.72
C GLY A 166 19.61 -27.10 -13.18
N GLY A 167 20.61 -26.44 -13.77
CA GLY A 167 22.01 -26.51 -13.29
C GLY A 167 22.24 -25.68 -12.02
N HIS A 168 23.48 -25.69 -11.50
CA HIS A 168 23.85 -24.98 -10.27
C HIS A 168 23.46 -23.49 -10.25
N VAL A 169 23.54 -22.81 -11.41
CA VAL A 169 23.11 -21.40 -11.56
C VAL A 169 21.59 -21.26 -11.43
N GLY A 170 20.82 -22.16 -12.05
CA GLY A 170 19.36 -22.16 -11.97
C GLY A 170 18.86 -22.42 -10.55
N LEU A 171 19.51 -23.34 -9.84
CA LEU A 171 19.22 -23.61 -8.43
C LEU A 171 19.51 -22.38 -7.54
N ALA A 172 20.69 -21.78 -7.67
CA ALA A 172 21.05 -20.58 -6.91
C ALA A 172 20.06 -19.42 -7.16
N LEU A 173 19.67 -19.20 -8.42
CA LEU A 173 18.67 -18.20 -8.77
C LEU A 173 17.29 -18.51 -8.14
N SER A 174 16.84 -19.78 -8.18
CA SER A 174 15.55 -20.16 -7.60
C SER A 174 15.45 -19.90 -6.10
N GLN A 175 16.56 -20.04 -5.37
CA GLN A 175 16.63 -19.80 -3.93
C GLN A 175 16.55 -18.30 -3.61
N ILE A 176 17.21 -17.46 -4.40
CA ILE A 176 17.12 -15.99 -4.26
C ILE A 176 15.71 -15.51 -4.60
N MET A 177 15.05 -16.18 -5.55
CA MET A 177 13.75 -15.80 -6.08
C MET A 177 12.57 -16.52 -5.41
N SER A 178 12.78 -17.18 -4.26
CA SER A 178 11.67 -17.76 -3.48
C SER A 178 11.01 -16.66 -2.65
N PHE A 179 9.86 -16.15 -3.12
CA PHE A 179 9.04 -15.14 -2.44
C PHE A 179 7.61 -15.62 -2.20
#